data_AF-A0A2U1IXZ5-F1
#
_entry.id   AF-A0A2U1IXZ5-F1
#
_cell.length_a   1.000
_cell.length_b   1.000
_cell.length_c   1.000
_cell.angle_alpha   90.00
_cell.angle_beta   90.00
_cell.angle_gamma   90.00
#
_symmetry.space_group_name_H-M   'P 1'
#
loop_
_entity.id
_entity.type
_entity.pdbx_description
1 polymer ?
#
loop_
_entity_poly.entity_id
_entity_poly.type
_entity_poly.pdbx_seq_one_letter_code
_entity_poly.pdbx_strand_id
1 'polypeptide(L)'
;MNNGANLESLTDDQLFKMVVRLPISFPIVVTPMRLPEFYYKMKKNLYPDYLYYALIALGNAASKRARTIEEKEKDNTLIQKSVNLLKLKTDIRDPYYLWACVIILNYFSTVVNTSAYETISLLASMSVKISKVYQLDLSKVTKLKYSEEELEFRRRVFWCFYASER
;
A
#
# COMPACT_ATOMS: atom_id res chain seq x y z
N MET A 1 5.19 11.79 20.27
CA MET A 1 5.11 13.20 19.80
C MET A 1 4.52 13.16 18.40
N ASN A 2 3.28 13.65 18.24
CA ASN A 2 2.61 13.74 16.95
C ASN A 2 3.27 14.85 16.13
N ASN A 3 4.12 14.48 15.18
CA ASN A 3 4.37 15.35 14.04
C ASN A 3 3.13 15.27 13.16
N GLY A 4 2.17 16.14 13.44
CA GLY A 4 1.01 16.39 12.58
C GLY A 4 1.48 16.99 11.27
N ALA A 5 2.11 16.18 10.41
CA ALA A 5 2.13 16.47 8.99
C ALA A 5 0.66 16.54 8.58
N ASN A 6 0.22 17.73 8.18
CA ASN A 6 -1.16 18.00 7.80
C ASN A 6 -1.50 17.06 6.64
N LEU A 7 -2.14 15.93 6.97
CA LEU A 7 -2.48 14.89 6.02
C LEU A 7 -3.53 15.51 5.08
N GLU A 8 -3.24 15.58 3.79
CA GLU A 8 -4.21 16.09 2.81
C GLU A 8 -5.50 15.26 2.95
N SER A 9 -6.55 15.91 3.45
CA SER A 9 -7.85 15.29 3.57
C SER A 9 -8.45 15.15 2.17
N LEU A 10 -8.70 13.91 1.76
CA LEU A 10 -9.42 13.64 0.51
C LEU A 10 -10.85 14.19 0.62
N THR A 11 -11.32 14.83 -0.44
CA THR A 11 -12.76 15.10 -0.59
C THR A 11 -13.54 13.80 -0.76
N ASP A 12 -14.82 13.80 -0.40
CA ASP A 12 -15.68 12.61 -0.55
C ASP A 12 -15.77 12.12 -2.00
N ASP A 13 -15.75 13.04 -2.98
CA ASP A 13 -15.74 12.71 -4.41
C ASP A 13 -14.42 12.03 -4.84
N GLN A 14 -13.27 12.55 -4.39
CA GLN A 14 -11.98 11.92 -4.65
C GLN A 14 -11.91 10.52 -4.06
N LEU A 15 -12.34 10.36 -2.81
CA LEU A 15 -12.34 9.06 -2.14
C LEU A 15 -13.29 8.08 -2.83
N PHE A 16 -14.49 8.51 -3.22
CA PHE A 16 -15.43 7.67 -3.98
C PHE A 16 -14.84 7.21 -5.32
N LYS A 17 -14.19 8.12 -6.06
CA LYS A 17 -13.49 7.77 -7.31
C LYS A 17 -12.39 6.73 -7.06
N MET A 18 -11.62 6.85 -5.99
CA MET A 18 -10.59 5.87 -5.63
C MET A 18 -11.19 4.48 -5.36
N VAL A 19 -12.27 4.40 -4.56
CA VAL A 19 -12.98 3.15 -4.25
C VAL A 19 -13.42 2.42 -5.51
N VAL A 20 -13.87 3.16 -6.53
CA VAL A 20 -14.34 2.58 -7.80
C VAL A 20 -13.18 2.25 -8.75
N ARG A 21 -12.20 3.16 -8.89
CA ARG A 21 -11.16 3.06 -9.92
C ARG A 21 -10.04 2.09 -9.55
N LEU A 22 -9.66 2.01 -8.28
CA LEU A 22 -8.56 1.16 -7.86
C LEU A 22 -8.80 -0.34 -8.18
N PRO A 23 -9.98 -0.93 -7.88
CA PRO A 23 -10.25 -2.33 -8.25
C PRO A 23 -10.30 -2.57 -9.76
N ILE A 24 -10.66 -1.56 -10.56
CA ILE A 24 -10.71 -1.68 -12.03
C ILE A 24 -9.31 -1.63 -12.62
N SER A 25 -8.48 -0.69 -12.17
CA SER A 25 -7.15 -0.44 -12.74
C SER A 25 -6.07 -1.37 -12.17
N PHE A 26 -6.19 -1.75 -10.90
CA PHE A 26 -5.19 -2.52 -10.16
C PHE A 26 -5.80 -3.66 -9.33
N PRO A 27 -6.63 -4.54 -9.91
CA PRO A 27 -7.43 -5.54 -9.17
C PRO A 27 -6.57 -6.41 -8.24
N ILE A 28 -5.41 -6.85 -8.73
CA ILE A 28 -4.48 -7.71 -7.98
C ILE A 28 -3.98 -6.97 -6.73
N VAL A 29 -3.53 -5.73 -6.89
CA VAL A 29 -2.87 -4.90 -5.86
C VAL A 29 -3.83 -4.56 -4.71
N VAL A 30 -5.12 -4.39 -5.04
CA VAL A 30 -6.15 -4.02 -4.05
C VAL A 30 -7.01 -5.19 -3.59
N THR A 31 -6.63 -6.43 -3.88
CA THR A 31 -7.26 -7.63 -3.30
C THR A 31 -7.45 -7.57 -1.77
N PRO A 32 -6.51 -7.02 -0.96
CA PRO A 32 -6.68 -6.92 0.49
C PRO A 32 -7.73 -5.88 0.90
N MET A 33 -8.18 -5.03 -0.03
CA MET A 33 -9.10 -3.93 0.23
C MET A 33 -10.54 -4.43 0.39
N ARG A 34 -11.11 -4.23 1.58
CA ARG A 34 -12.55 -4.37 1.81
C ARG A 34 -13.20 -3.00 1.61
N LEU A 35 -13.97 -2.80 0.54
CA LEU A 35 -14.37 -1.45 0.09
C LEU A 35 -15.03 -0.56 1.18
N PRO A 36 -16.00 -1.05 1.98
CA PRO A 36 -16.60 -0.22 3.04
C PRO A 36 -15.58 0.17 4.12
N GLU A 37 -14.75 -0.79 4.52
CA GLU A 37 -13.70 -0.58 5.52
C GLU A 37 -12.62 0.37 5.01
N PHE A 38 -12.23 0.23 3.74
CA PHE A 38 -11.27 1.10 3.09
C PHE A 38 -11.77 2.55 3.02
N TYR A 39 -13.02 2.76 2.58
CA TYR A 39 -13.62 4.10 2.57
C TYR A 39 -13.60 4.71 3.98
N TYR A 40 -14.03 3.95 4.98
CA TYR A 40 -14.01 4.40 6.37
C TYR A 40 -12.60 4.73 6.87
N LYS A 41 -11.63 3.83 6.67
CA LYS A 41 -10.24 3.98 7.14
C LYS A 41 -9.52 5.13 6.44
N MET A 42 -9.75 5.35 5.15
CA MET A 42 -9.24 6.54 4.44
C MET A 42 -9.86 7.82 4.99
N LYS A 43 -11.19 7.88 5.12
CA LYS A 43 -11.91 9.08 5.61
C LYS A 43 -11.55 9.46 7.04
N LYS A 44 -11.23 8.46 7.87
CA LYS A 44 -10.86 8.65 9.29
C LYS A 44 -9.35 8.63 9.54
N ASN A 45 -8.52 8.56 8.49
CA ASN A 45 -7.06 8.50 8.59
C ASN A 45 -6.56 7.39 9.54
N LEU A 46 -7.15 6.19 9.42
CA LEU A 46 -6.84 5.03 10.27
C LEU A 46 -5.77 4.11 9.66
N TYR A 47 -5.41 4.32 8.39
CA TYR A 47 -4.26 3.64 7.81
C TYR A 47 -2.96 4.29 8.30
N PRO A 48 -1.87 3.51 8.44
CA PRO A 48 -0.56 4.08 8.66
C PRO A 48 -0.18 5.07 7.54
N ASP A 49 0.41 6.21 7.89
CA ASP A 49 0.74 7.30 6.96
C ASP A 49 1.47 6.82 5.70
N TYR A 50 2.42 5.89 5.85
CA TYR A 50 3.17 5.34 4.73
C TYR A 50 2.25 4.63 3.71
N LEU A 51 1.24 3.92 4.18
CA LEU A 51 0.27 3.25 3.32
C LEU A 51 -0.74 4.26 2.77
N TYR A 52 -1.19 5.21 3.60
CA TYR A 52 -2.12 6.26 3.21
C TYR A 52 -1.59 7.09 2.02
N TYR A 53 -0.36 7.59 2.11
CA TYR A 53 0.25 8.34 1.01
C TYR A 53 0.41 7.51 -0.27
N ALA A 54 0.79 6.23 -0.14
CA ALA A 54 0.92 5.33 -1.29
C ALA A 54 -0.44 5.06 -1.97
N LEU A 55 -1.50 4.86 -1.19
CA LEU A 55 -2.86 4.65 -1.70
C LEU A 55 -3.39 5.87 -2.45
N ILE A 56 -3.14 7.09 -1.96
CA ILE A 56 -3.53 8.31 -2.67
C ILE A 56 -2.82 8.41 -4.02
N ALA A 57 -1.50 8.26 -4.05
CA ALA A 57 -0.73 8.36 -5.28
C ALA A 57 -1.19 7.31 -6.33
N LEU A 58 -1.43 6.07 -5.91
CA LEU A 58 -1.97 5.04 -6.81
C LEU A 58 -3.41 5.34 -7.24
N GLY A 59 -4.24 5.88 -6.34
CA GLY A 59 -5.61 6.30 -6.63
C GLY A 59 -5.69 7.42 -7.66
N ASN A 60 -4.80 8.41 -7.57
CA ASN A 60 -4.66 9.47 -8.57
C ASN A 60 -4.23 8.90 -9.92
N ALA A 61 -3.24 8.00 -9.94
CA ALA A 61 -2.81 7.29 -11.14
C ALA A 61 -3.94 6.45 -11.77
N ALA A 62 -4.81 5.83 -10.96
CA ALA A 62 -5.95 5.05 -11.43
C ALA A 62 -7.09 5.91 -11.99
N SER A 63 -7.20 7.17 -11.55
CA SER A 63 -8.34 8.04 -11.85
C SER A 63 -8.24 8.72 -13.22
N LYS A 64 -7.04 8.93 -13.75
CA LYS A 64 -6.81 9.61 -15.04
C LYS A 64 -5.79 8.86 -15.89
N ARG A 65 -6.16 8.55 -17.15
CA ARG A 65 -5.23 7.96 -18.13
C ARG A 65 -4.08 8.90 -18.50
N ALA A 66 -4.39 10.19 -18.66
CA ALA A 66 -3.40 11.23 -18.93
C ALA A 66 -3.34 12.19 -17.74
N ARG A 67 -2.18 12.25 -17.09
CA ARG A 67 -1.87 13.16 -15.98
C ARG A 67 -0.94 14.27 -16.44
N THR A 68 -1.15 15.49 -15.96
CA THR A 68 -0.23 16.60 -16.19
C THR A 68 1.11 16.37 -15.48
N ILE A 69 2.13 17.15 -15.81
CA ILE A 69 3.45 17.07 -15.14
C ILE A 69 3.29 17.40 -13.66
N GLU A 70 2.57 18.47 -13.33
CA GLU A 70 2.30 18.89 -11.94
C GLU A 70 1.57 17.81 -11.13
N GLU A 71 0.60 17.10 -11.74
CA GLU A 71 -0.10 16.00 -11.07
C GLU A 71 0.86 14.85 -10.75
N LYS A 72 1.74 14.48 -11.68
CA LYS A 72 2.76 13.44 -11.46
C LYS A 72 3.77 13.85 -10.40
N GLU A 73 4.15 15.13 -10.34
CA GLU A 73 5.07 15.65 -9.31
C GLU A 73 4.45 15.62 -7.90
N LYS A 74 3.16 15.94 -7.78
CA LYS A 74 2.41 15.78 -6.53
C LYS A 74 2.35 14.33 -6.08
N ASP A 75 2.01 13.42 -7.00
CA ASP A 75 1.99 11.98 -6.71
C ASP A 75 3.39 11.48 -6.29
N ASN A 76 4.45 11.91 -6.97
CA ASN A 76 5.83 11.57 -6.62
C ASN A 76 6.23 12.09 -5.24
N THR A 77 5.73 13.26 -4.83
CA THR A 77 5.96 13.78 -3.48
C THR A 77 5.30 12.90 -2.41
N LEU A 78 4.08 12.41 -2.66
CA LEU A 78 3.40 11.46 -1.79
C LEU A 78 4.15 10.12 -1.70
N ILE A 79 4.61 9.60 -2.83
CA ILE A 79 5.44 8.38 -2.88
C ILE A 79 6.73 8.59 -2.07
N GLN A 80 7.43 9.71 -2.25
CA GLN A 80 8.67 9.96 -1.50
C GLN A 80 8.43 10.03 0.01
N LYS A 81 7.32 10.64 0.46
CA LYS A 81 6.91 10.63 1.87
C LYS A 81 6.68 9.20 2.36
N SER A 82 5.96 8.39 1.60
CA SER A 82 5.71 6.98 1.92
C SER A 82 7.01 6.18 2.03
N VAL A 83 7.90 6.29 1.03
CA VAL A 83 9.21 5.62 1.00
C VAL A 83 10.08 6.01 2.20
N ASN A 84 10.13 7.30 2.54
CA ASN A 84 10.91 7.77 3.69
C ASN A 84 10.39 7.18 5.00
N LEU A 85 9.07 7.11 5.18
CA LEU A 85 8.46 6.49 6.37
C LEU A 85 8.72 4.97 6.43
N LEU A 86 8.67 4.28 5.29
CA LEU A 86 9.01 2.85 5.21
C LEU A 86 10.47 2.57 5.58
N LYS A 87 11.40 3.45 5.18
CA LYS A 87 12.82 3.33 5.54
C LYS A 87 13.08 3.52 7.04
N LEU A 88 12.26 4.33 7.72
CA LEU A 88 12.40 4.60 9.16
C LEU A 88 11.74 3.54 10.05
N LYS A 89 10.84 2.73 9.50
CA LYS A 89 10.07 1.75 10.28
C LYS A 89 10.91 0.51 10.58
N THR A 90 11.09 0.23 11.86
CA THR A 90 11.89 -0.88 12.37
C THR A 90 11.13 -2.21 12.34
N ASP A 91 9.84 -2.20 12.67
CA ASP A 91 8.99 -3.39 12.56
C ASP A 91 8.40 -3.52 11.15
N ILE A 92 9.08 -4.32 10.32
CA ILE A 92 8.67 -4.62 8.95
C ILE A 92 7.79 -5.88 8.83
N ARG A 93 7.33 -6.47 9.95
CA ARG A 93 6.42 -7.65 9.96
C ARG A 93 4.94 -7.28 9.81
N ASP A 94 4.66 -5.99 9.90
CA ASP A 94 3.35 -5.39 9.72
C ASP A 94 2.84 -5.64 8.28
N PRO A 95 1.67 -6.26 8.08
CA PRO A 95 1.15 -6.52 6.73
C PRO A 95 0.86 -5.22 5.96
N TYR A 96 0.57 -4.10 6.63
CA TYR A 96 0.44 -2.82 5.96
C TYR A 96 1.77 -2.35 5.36
N TYR A 97 2.91 -2.67 5.99
CA TYR A 97 4.25 -2.36 5.46
C TYR A 97 4.45 -3.00 4.09
N LEU A 98 4.23 -4.32 4.02
CA LEU A 98 4.35 -5.06 2.77
C LEU A 98 3.37 -4.55 1.73
N TRP A 99 2.11 -4.30 2.12
CA TRP A 99 1.10 -3.81 1.19
C TRP A 99 1.47 -2.43 0.61
N ALA A 100 2.01 -1.52 1.43
CA ALA A 100 2.49 -0.23 0.96
C ALA A 100 3.62 -0.38 -0.07
N CYS A 101 4.59 -1.29 0.16
CA CYS A 101 5.62 -1.57 -0.82
C CYS A 101 5.02 -2.04 -2.15
N VAL A 102 4.06 -2.97 -2.11
CA VAL A 102 3.39 -3.49 -3.32
C VAL A 102 2.62 -2.39 -4.06
N ILE A 103 1.93 -1.51 -3.35
CA ILE A 103 1.24 -0.34 -3.92
C ILE A 103 2.23 0.58 -4.64
N ILE A 104 3.38 0.88 -4.03
CA ILE A 104 4.41 1.75 -4.61
C ILE A 104 5.07 1.12 -5.85
N LEU A 105 5.38 -0.18 -5.82
CA LEU A 105 5.91 -0.90 -6.99
C LEU A 105 4.95 -0.80 -8.18
N ASN A 106 3.66 -0.97 -7.92
CA ASN A 106 2.63 -0.83 -8.95
C ASN A 106 2.45 0.62 -9.40
N TYR A 107 2.65 1.61 -8.54
CA TYR A 107 2.71 3.01 -8.98
C TYR A 107 3.86 3.23 -9.98
N PHE A 108 5.04 2.67 -9.74
CA PHE A 108 6.19 2.78 -10.65
C PHE A 108 6.02 2.01 -11.97
N SER A 109 5.07 1.08 -12.09
CA SER A 109 4.68 0.56 -13.41
C SER A 109 4.10 1.65 -14.33
N THR A 110 3.60 2.75 -13.75
CA THR A 110 3.05 3.90 -14.48
C THR A 110 4.03 5.08 -14.60
N VAL A 111 5.14 5.05 -13.85
CA VAL A 111 6.14 6.13 -13.77
C VAL A 111 7.53 5.52 -13.63
N VAL A 112 8.40 5.73 -14.63
CA VAL A 112 9.75 5.17 -14.63
C VAL A 112 10.63 5.85 -13.58
N ASN A 113 10.93 5.13 -12.49
CA ASN A 113 11.94 5.51 -11.50
C ASN A 113 12.65 4.25 -10.97
N THR A 114 13.65 3.78 -11.72
CA THR A 114 14.32 2.49 -11.50
C THR A 114 14.97 2.40 -10.11
N SER A 115 15.66 3.45 -9.66
CA SER A 115 16.37 3.42 -8.36
C SER A 115 15.40 3.31 -7.17
N ALA A 116 14.30 4.07 -7.21
CA ALA A 116 13.28 3.98 -6.17
C ALA A 116 12.54 2.64 -6.21
N TYR A 117 12.29 2.10 -7.41
CA TYR A 117 11.71 0.78 -7.61
C TYR A 117 12.56 -0.33 -6.96
N GLU A 118 13.86 -0.38 -7.26
CA GLU A 118 14.79 -1.38 -6.70
C GLU A 118 14.84 -1.31 -5.17
N THR A 119 14.90 -0.09 -4.62
CA THR A 119 14.87 0.12 -3.16
C THR A 119 13.61 -0.48 -2.55
N ILE A 120 12.44 -0.25 -3.15
CA ILE A 120 11.17 -0.73 -2.60
C ILE A 120 11.01 -2.25 -2.79
N SER A 121 11.47 -2.82 -3.90
CA SER A 121 11.46 -4.27 -4.10
C SER A 121 12.33 -4.97 -3.04
N LEU A 122 13.50 -4.39 -2.70
CA LEU A 122 14.33 -4.90 -1.61
C LEU A 122 13.59 -4.86 -0.26
N LEU A 123 12.93 -3.74 0.08
CA LEU A 123 12.16 -3.61 1.31
C LEU A 123 10.98 -4.60 1.38
N ALA A 124 10.26 -4.80 0.27
CA ALA A 124 9.18 -5.77 0.16
C ALA A 124 9.70 -7.20 0.40
N SER A 125 10.78 -7.57 -0.29
CA SER A 125 11.44 -8.86 -0.14
C SER A 125 11.93 -9.12 1.29
N MET A 126 12.51 -8.11 1.95
CA MET A 126 12.92 -8.21 3.36
C MET A 126 11.71 -8.41 4.27
N SER A 127 10.63 -7.67 4.07
CA SER A 127 9.40 -7.81 4.86
C SER A 127 8.82 -9.23 4.75
N VAL A 128 8.75 -9.82 3.55
CA VAL A 128 8.30 -11.20 3.33
C VAL A 128 9.20 -12.22 4.06
N LYS A 129 10.52 -12.10 3.92
CA LYS A 129 11.48 -13.00 4.55
C LYS A 129 11.42 -12.95 6.08
N ILE A 130 11.36 -11.75 6.66
CA ILE A 130 11.34 -11.57 8.12
C ILE A 130 9.99 -11.94 8.73
N SER A 131 8.88 -11.58 8.08
CA SER A 131 7.54 -11.93 8.55
C SER A 131 7.20 -13.42 8.36
N LYS A 132 7.87 -14.09 7.43
CA LYS A 132 7.55 -15.45 6.98
C LYS A 132 6.09 -15.60 6.58
N VAL A 133 5.49 -14.55 6.00
CA VAL A 133 4.06 -14.52 5.65
C VAL A 133 3.67 -15.64 4.68
N TYR A 134 4.60 -16.11 3.85
CA TYR A 134 4.42 -17.27 2.96
C TYR A 134 4.26 -18.62 3.68
N GLN A 135 4.56 -18.68 4.99
CA GLN A 135 4.40 -19.88 5.84
C GLN A 135 3.25 -19.75 6.83
N LEU A 136 2.40 -18.73 6.67
CA LEU A 136 1.36 -18.38 7.63
C LEU A 136 0.41 -19.54 7.95
N ASP A 137 0.09 -20.38 6.97
CA ASP A 137 -0.79 -21.54 7.14
C ASP A 137 -0.11 -22.79 7.73
N LEU A 138 1.22 -22.83 7.73
CA LEU A 138 2.01 -23.97 8.23
C LEU A 138 2.22 -23.89 9.75
N SER A 139 2.15 -22.69 10.32
CA SER A 139 2.45 -22.46 11.74
C SER A 139 1.17 -22.54 12.60
N LYS A 140 1.09 -23.57 13.46
CA LYS A 140 0.03 -23.69 14.47
C LYS A 140 0.02 -22.50 15.44
N VAL A 141 1.20 -21.98 15.81
CA VAL A 141 1.34 -20.82 16.71
C VAL A 141 0.79 -19.56 16.05
N THR A 142 1.01 -19.38 14.75
CA THR A 142 0.48 -18.22 14.00
C THR A 142 -1.04 -18.23 13.96
N LYS A 143 -1.67 -19.40 13.81
CA LYS A 143 -3.13 -19.56 13.84
C LYS A 143 -3.75 -19.25 15.21
N LEU A 144 -2.99 -19.41 16.29
CA LEU A 144 -3.42 -19.04 17.64
C LEU A 144 -3.21 -17.55 17.94
N LYS A 145 -2.29 -16.89 17.22
CA LYS A 145 -1.89 -15.50 17.47
C LYS A 145 -2.85 -14.48 16.84
N TYR A 146 -3.41 -14.78 15.68
CA TYR A 146 -4.19 -13.85 14.88
C TYR A 146 -5.61 -14.39 14.68
N SER A 147 -6.57 -13.47 14.56
CA SER A 147 -7.92 -13.81 14.12
C SER A 147 -7.93 -14.29 12.67
N GLU A 148 -8.98 -15.02 12.27
CA GLU A 148 -9.13 -15.46 10.87
C GLU A 148 -9.18 -14.29 9.88
N GLU A 149 -9.75 -13.15 10.28
CA GLU A 149 -9.76 -11.93 9.47
C GLU A 149 -8.35 -11.38 9.25
N GLU A 150 -7.52 -11.31 10.29
CA GLU A 150 -6.13 -10.88 10.17
C GLU A 150 -5.29 -11.88 9.35
N LEU A 151 -5.54 -13.18 9.49
CA LEU A 151 -4.87 -14.20 8.70
C LEU A 151 -5.24 -14.06 7.22
N GLU A 152 -6.52 -13.88 6.90
CA GLU A 152 -6.99 -13.65 5.53
C GLU A 152 -6.39 -12.38 4.92
N PHE A 153 -6.36 -11.27 5.67
CA PHE A 153 -5.73 -10.03 5.22
C PHE A 153 -4.25 -10.25 4.88
N ARG A 154 -3.49 -10.91 5.78
CA ARG A 154 -2.07 -11.23 5.56
C ARG A 154 -1.85 -12.13 4.34
N ARG A 155 -2.71 -13.14 4.13
CA ARG A 155 -2.67 -14.01 2.94
C ARG A 155 -2.87 -13.18 1.66
N ARG A 156 -3.88 -12.32 1.64
CA ARG A 156 -4.17 -11.47 0.47
C ARG A 156 -2.98 -10.55 0.16
N VAL A 157 -2.41 -9.89 1.17
CA VAL A 157 -1.22 -9.05 0.99
C VAL A 157 -0.04 -9.85 0.43
N PHE A 158 0.21 -11.06 0.94
CA PHE A 158 1.26 -11.92 0.39
C PHE A 158 1.01 -12.29 -1.07
N TRP A 159 -0.23 -12.64 -1.44
CA TRP A 159 -0.56 -12.94 -2.82
C TRP A 159 -0.41 -11.73 -3.75
N CYS A 160 -0.70 -10.51 -3.28
CA CYS A 160 -0.43 -9.28 -4.03
C CYS A 160 1.06 -9.09 -4.31
N PHE A 161 1.91 -9.30 -3.30
CA PHE A 161 3.35 -9.27 -3.46
C PHE A 161 3.82 -10.33 -4.47
N TYR A 162 3.41 -11.58 -4.27
CA TYR A 162 3.80 -12.69 -5.12
C TYR A 162 3.42 -12.48 -6.59
N ALA A 163 2.26 -11.89 -6.84
CA ALA A 163 1.80 -11.57 -8.19
C ALA A 163 2.51 -10.36 -8.82
N SER A 164 3.07 -9.44 -8.02
CA SER A 164 3.78 -8.25 -8.51
C SER A 164 5.27 -8.50 -8.79
N GLU A 165 5.84 -9.59 -8.27
CA GLU A 165 7.24 -10.01 -8.48
C GLU A 165 7.41 -10.94 -9.70
N ARG A 166 6.31 -11.30 -10.38
CA ARG A 166 6.31 -12.13 -11.59
C ARG A 166 6.18 -11.25 -12.83
#